data_AF-A0A9D2A350-F1
#
_entry.id   AF-A0A9D2A350-F1
#
_cell.length_a   1.000
_cell.length_b   1.000
_cell.length_c   1.000
_cell.angle_alpha   90.00
_cell.angle_beta   90.00
_cell.angle_gamma   90.00
#
_symmetry.space_group_name_H-M   'P 1'
#
loop_
_entity.id
_entity.type
_entity.pdbx_description
1 polymer ?
#
loop_
_entity_poly.entity_id
_entity_poly.type
_entity_poly.pdbx_seq_one_letter_code
_entity_poly.pdbx_strand_id
1 'polypeptide(L)'
;MSGFRHRYVGQIGYCSNAALGMKGADGKPLKGGHYVYIREVSGSRCNVNVITSLETVCRDRRGFIVKDRYGEPQTEFAPLKIEKVKRGYLYPIPKKDADFPLWSAVNLDGNIRGVKIADVKNIGAKSMKRRHKFFVGKFTKKK
;
A
#
# COMPACT_ATOMS: atom_id res chain seq x y z
N MET A 1 -28.48 4.78 -7.23
CA MET A 1 -27.00 4.94 -7.40
C MET A 1 -26.22 5.00 -6.06
N SER A 2 -26.78 4.63 -4.91
CA SER A 2 -26.11 4.73 -3.60
C SER A 2 -25.16 3.56 -3.26
N GLY A 3 -25.33 2.37 -3.84
CA GLY A 3 -24.54 1.18 -3.50
C GLY A 3 -23.10 1.15 -4.04
N PHE A 4 -22.81 1.86 -5.14
CA PHE A 4 -21.51 1.79 -5.81
C PHE A 4 -20.39 2.50 -5.04
N ARG A 5 -20.72 3.59 -4.32
CA ARG A 5 -19.76 4.37 -3.54
C ARG A 5 -19.22 3.62 -2.33
N HIS A 6 -20.05 2.80 -1.67
CA HIS A 6 -19.67 2.12 -0.42
C HIS A 6 -18.95 0.79 -0.64
N ARG A 7 -19.12 0.12 -1.79
CA ARG A 7 -18.61 -1.24 -1.99
C ARG A 7 -17.09 -1.34 -1.90
N TYR A 8 -16.36 -0.36 -2.43
CA TYR A 8 -14.89 -0.44 -2.54
C TYR A 8 -14.14 0.35 -1.46
N VAL A 9 -14.80 1.30 -0.79
CA VAL A 9 -14.17 2.11 0.25
C VAL A 9 -13.70 1.21 1.40
N GLY A 10 -12.46 1.39 1.82
CA GLY A 10 -11.85 0.57 2.86
C GLY A 10 -11.34 -0.79 2.38
N GLN A 11 -11.35 -1.05 1.08
CA GLN A 11 -10.77 -2.25 0.47
C GLN A 11 -9.37 -1.97 -0.07
N ILE A 12 -8.61 -3.04 -0.25
CA ILE A 12 -7.25 -3.00 -0.80
C ILE A 12 -7.29 -3.63 -2.20
N GLY A 13 -6.66 -2.98 -3.17
CA GLY A 13 -6.41 -3.51 -4.49
C GLY A 13 -4.96 -3.34 -4.91
N TYR A 14 -4.65 -3.56 -6.18
CA TYR A 14 -3.33 -3.38 -6.76
C TYR A 14 -3.39 -2.52 -8.01
N CYS A 15 -2.50 -1.53 -8.11
CA CYS A 15 -2.38 -0.67 -9.28
C CYS A 15 -0.95 -0.70 -9.82
N SER A 16 -0.82 -0.61 -11.14
CA SER A 16 0.48 -0.36 -11.76
C SER A 16 0.94 1.07 -11.47
N ASN A 17 2.26 1.28 -11.51
CA ASN A 17 2.84 2.61 -11.35
C ASN A 17 2.35 3.59 -12.43
N ALA A 18 2.08 3.08 -13.65
CA ALA A 18 1.45 3.85 -14.71
C ALA A 18 0.03 4.34 -14.34
N ALA A 19 -0.82 3.46 -13.79
CA ALA A 19 -2.17 3.83 -13.34
C ALA A 19 -2.14 4.81 -12.15
N LEU A 20 -1.07 4.78 -11.37
CA LEU A 20 -0.82 5.71 -10.26
C LEU A 20 -0.14 7.02 -10.69
N GLY A 21 0.18 7.18 -11.98
CA GLY A 21 0.88 8.36 -12.50
C GLY A 21 2.32 8.51 -12.02
N MET A 22 2.93 7.44 -11.49
CA MET A 22 4.30 7.46 -10.99
C MET A 22 5.29 7.34 -12.15
N LYS A 23 6.09 8.38 -12.35
CA LYS A 23 7.07 8.49 -13.42
C LYS A 23 8.49 8.53 -12.87
N GLY A 24 9.43 8.01 -13.66
CA GLY A 24 10.86 8.16 -13.41
C GLY A 24 11.35 9.57 -13.75
N ALA A 25 12.64 9.81 -13.52
CA ALA A 25 13.30 11.06 -13.88
C ALA A 25 13.26 11.34 -15.40
N ASP A 26 13.10 10.30 -16.21
CA ASP A 26 12.93 10.33 -17.66
C ASP A 26 11.49 10.64 -18.12
N GLY A 27 10.56 10.87 -17.18
CA GLY A 27 9.16 11.13 -17.48
C GLY A 27 8.35 9.89 -17.91
N LYS A 28 8.99 8.71 -18.01
CA LYS A 28 8.31 7.46 -18.34
C LYS A 28 7.71 6.81 -17.09
N PRO A 29 6.59 6.07 -17.20
CA PRO A 29 6.05 5.34 -16.06
C PRO A 29 7.06 4.36 -15.48
N LEU A 30 7.20 4.33 -14.16
CA LEU A 30 8.03 3.33 -13.49
C LEU A 30 7.47 1.92 -13.75
N LYS A 31 8.32 0.92 -13.86
CA LYS A 31 7.89 -0.49 -13.94
C LYS A 31 7.34 -0.95 -12.58
N GLY A 32 6.42 -1.92 -12.61
CA GLY A 32 5.83 -2.50 -11.41
C GLY A 32 4.54 -1.81 -10.95
N GLY A 33 4.26 -1.89 -9.65
CA GLY A 33 3.04 -1.38 -9.05
C GLY A 33 3.03 -1.49 -7.54
N HIS A 34 1.91 -1.09 -6.97
CA HIS A 34 1.70 -1.06 -5.53
C HIS A 34 0.33 -1.59 -5.14
N TYR A 35 0.28 -2.21 -3.97
CA TYR A 35 -0.99 -2.34 -3.28
C TYR A 35 -1.49 -0.96 -2.85
N VAL A 36 -2.79 -0.75 -2.95
CA VAL A 36 -3.44 0.52 -2.69
C VAL A 36 -4.66 0.34 -1.79
N TYR A 37 -4.83 1.24 -0.83
CA TYR A 37 -6.01 1.33 0.01
C TYR A 37 -6.99 2.36 -0.58
N ILE A 38 -8.21 1.94 -0.89
CA ILE A 38 -9.24 2.79 -1.48
C ILE A 38 -9.91 3.60 -0.37
N ARG A 39 -9.71 4.92 -0.38
CA ARG A 39 -10.29 5.82 0.63
C ARG A 39 -11.66 6.33 0.25
N GLU A 40 -11.80 6.75 -1.00
CA GLU A 40 -12.97 7.46 -1.48
C GLU A 40 -13.27 7.01 -2.90
N VAL A 41 -14.55 6.95 -3.23
CA VAL A 41 -15.04 6.58 -4.55
C VAL A 41 -16.02 7.64 -5.02
N SER A 42 -15.80 8.16 -6.22
CA SER A 42 -16.69 9.10 -6.89
C SER A 42 -16.89 8.66 -8.35
N GLY A 43 -18.09 8.17 -8.66
CA GLY A 43 -18.40 7.61 -9.97
C GLY A 43 -17.49 6.42 -10.30
N SER A 44 -16.81 6.49 -11.44
CA SER A 44 -15.86 5.47 -11.91
C SER A 44 -14.42 5.68 -11.43
N ARG A 45 -14.19 6.63 -10.50
CA ARG A 45 -12.87 7.00 -10.00
C ARG A 45 -12.76 6.85 -8.48
N CYS A 46 -11.54 6.68 -8.01
CA CYS A 46 -11.23 6.56 -6.59
C CYS A 46 -9.95 7.31 -6.18
N ASN A 47 -9.91 7.72 -4.92
CA ASN A 47 -8.72 8.23 -4.26
C ASN A 47 -8.11 7.13 -3.40
N VAL A 48 -6.78 6.99 -3.47
CA VAL A 48 -6.07 5.88 -2.84
C VAL A 48 -4.86 6.33 -2.02
N ASN A 49 -4.52 5.56 -0.99
CA ASN A 49 -3.19 5.56 -0.39
C ASN A 49 -2.38 4.41 -0.97
N VAL A 50 -1.08 4.63 -1.16
CA VAL A 50 -0.14 3.54 -1.45
C VAL A 50 0.17 2.77 -0.17
N ILE A 51 0.23 1.44 -0.27
CA ILE A 51 0.74 0.56 0.79
C ILE A 51 2.18 0.20 0.46
N THR A 52 3.07 0.31 1.44
CA THR A 52 4.50 0.03 1.28
C THR A 52 4.98 -0.93 2.35
N SER A 53 5.96 -1.79 2.01
CA SER A 53 6.65 -2.59 3.02
C SER A 53 7.52 -1.68 3.90
N LEU A 54 7.59 -1.96 5.20
CA LEU A 54 8.55 -1.37 6.14
C LEU A 54 9.83 -2.20 6.25
N GLU A 55 9.86 -3.33 5.55
CA GLU A 55 10.92 -4.31 5.54
C GLU A 55 11.42 -4.55 4.10
N THR A 56 12.67 -4.97 4.01
CA THR A 56 13.33 -5.45 2.81
C THR A 56 13.77 -6.90 3.03
N VAL A 57 13.52 -7.76 2.06
CA VAL A 57 13.95 -9.16 2.12
C VAL A 57 15.47 -9.24 1.93
N CYS A 58 16.16 -9.89 2.87
CA CYS A 58 17.59 -10.15 2.77
C CYS A 58 17.84 -11.15 1.63
N ARG A 59 18.88 -10.87 0.83
CA ARG A 59 19.31 -11.74 -0.26
C ARG A 59 20.78 -12.08 -0.13
N ASP A 60 21.14 -13.30 -0.52
CA ASP A 60 22.54 -13.70 -0.59
C ASP A 60 23.26 -13.03 -1.78
N ARG A 61 24.57 -13.28 -1.91
CA ARG A 61 25.39 -12.73 -3.01
C ARG A 61 24.93 -13.16 -4.41
N ARG A 62 24.13 -14.23 -4.51
CA ARG A 62 23.58 -14.78 -5.76
C ARG A 62 22.16 -14.25 -6.02
N GLY A 63 21.61 -13.45 -5.11
CA GLY A 63 20.28 -12.85 -5.21
C GLY A 63 19.14 -13.72 -4.70
N PHE A 64 19.41 -14.88 -4.08
CA PHE A 64 18.38 -15.73 -3.49
C PHE A 64 17.93 -15.21 -2.13
N ILE A 65 16.65 -15.41 -1.79
CA ILE A 65 16.09 -15.01 -0.50
C ILE A 65 16.77 -15.81 0.62
N VAL A 66 17.36 -15.09 1.58
CA VAL A 66 17.88 -15.71 2.80
C VAL A 66 16.71 -16.08 3.70
N LYS A 67 16.70 -17.30 4.22
CA LYS A 67 15.65 -17.80 5.11
C LYS A 67 16.21 -18.03 6.52
N ASP A 68 15.36 -17.87 7.53
CA ASP A 68 15.69 -18.22 8.91
C ASP A 68 15.58 -19.73 9.17
N ARG A 69 15.81 -20.14 10.42
CA ARG A 69 15.74 -21.54 10.86
C ARG A 69 14.35 -22.18 10.69
N TYR A 70 13.31 -21.39 10.48
CA TYR A 70 11.94 -21.83 10.27
C TYR A 70 11.53 -21.81 8.79
N GLY A 71 12.44 -21.42 7.90
CA GLY A 71 12.19 -21.33 6.47
C GLY A 71 11.51 -20.02 6.04
N GLU A 72 11.37 -19.05 6.95
CA GLU A 72 10.77 -17.74 6.66
C GLU A 72 11.80 -16.77 6.08
N PRO A 73 11.44 -15.88 5.14
CA PRO A 73 12.36 -14.87 4.63
C PRO A 73 12.93 -14.00 5.74
N GLN A 74 14.26 -13.92 5.82
CA GLN A 74 14.91 -12.92 6.66
C GLN A 74 14.66 -11.53 6.08
N THR A 75 14.42 -10.57 6.97
CA THR A 75 14.08 -9.20 6.60
C THR A 75 14.81 -8.20 7.47
N GLU A 76 15.19 -7.08 6.87
CA GLU A 76 15.72 -5.90 7.56
C GLU A 76 14.75 -4.73 7.47
N PHE A 77 14.75 -3.85 8.46
CA PHE A 77 13.96 -2.64 8.41
C PHE A 77 14.47 -1.68 7.34
N ALA A 78 13.55 -1.04 6.62
CA ALA A 78 13.87 0.07 5.73
C ALA A 78 13.98 1.38 6.55
N PRO A 79 15.19 1.89 6.86
CA PRO A 79 15.36 2.90 7.91
C PRO A 79 14.59 4.20 7.63
N LEU A 80 14.63 4.67 6.38
CA LEU A 80 13.89 5.86 5.94
C LEU A 80 12.37 5.72 6.10
N LYS A 81 11.83 4.50 5.97
CA LYS A 81 10.39 4.25 6.15
C LYS A 81 10.03 4.18 7.63
N ILE A 82 10.89 3.59 8.46
CA ILE A 82 10.73 3.61 9.92
C ILE A 82 10.74 5.04 10.45
N GLU A 83 11.63 5.89 9.95
CA GLU A 83 11.63 7.32 10.31
C GLU A 83 10.32 8.01 9.92
N LYS A 84 9.75 7.68 8.75
CA LYS A 84 8.43 8.18 8.35
C LYS A 84 7.28 7.66 9.21
N VAL A 85 7.39 6.45 9.76
CA VAL A 85 6.43 5.94 10.77
C VAL A 85 6.50 6.80 12.03
N LYS A 86 7.71 7.05 12.57
CA LYS A 86 7.90 7.89 13.77
C LYS A 86 7.31 9.29 13.61
N ARG A 87 7.44 9.87 12.42
CA ARG A 87 6.91 11.22 12.10
C ARG A 87 5.44 11.24 11.69
N GLY A 88 4.76 10.09 11.66
CA GLY A 88 3.33 10.00 11.32
C GLY A 88 3.00 10.13 9.83
N TYR A 89 3.97 10.00 8.92
CA TYR A 89 3.71 9.98 7.47
C TYR A 89 3.29 8.61 6.96
N LEU A 90 3.69 7.55 7.66
CA LEU A 90 3.28 6.17 7.40
C LEU A 90 2.51 5.63 8.61
N TYR A 91 1.36 5.03 8.36
CA TYR A 91 0.61 4.30 9.39
C TYR A 91 0.98 2.81 9.34
N PRO A 92 1.73 2.28 10.33
CA PRO A 92 2.15 0.89 10.33
C PRO A 92 0.96 -0.04 10.64
N ILE A 93 0.90 -1.17 9.94
CA ILE A 93 -0.06 -2.24 10.21
C ILE A 93 0.74 -3.47 10.64
N PRO A 94 0.56 -4.00 11.86
CA PRO A 94 1.26 -5.22 12.30
C PRO A 94 1.07 -6.38 11.31
N LYS A 95 2.10 -7.23 11.12
CA LYS A 95 2.05 -8.37 10.18
C LYS A 95 0.81 -9.26 10.37
N LYS A 96 0.45 -9.56 11.62
CA LYS A 96 -0.73 -10.39 11.96
C LYS A 96 -2.08 -9.71 11.72
N ASP A 97 -2.07 -8.45 11.29
CA ASP A 97 -3.27 -7.64 11.08
C ASP A 97 -3.53 -7.32 9.62
N ALA A 98 -2.67 -7.75 8.69
CA ALA A 98 -2.86 -7.60 7.26
C ALA A 98 -2.26 -8.76 6.45
N ASP A 99 -2.87 -9.07 5.31
CA ASP A 99 -2.51 -10.25 4.51
C ASP A 99 -1.29 -10.01 3.59
N PHE A 100 -0.27 -9.32 4.09
CA PHE A 100 0.95 -9.02 3.35
C PHE A 100 2.10 -9.92 3.80
N PRO A 101 2.99 -10.33 2.88
CA PRO A 101 4.16 -11.14 3.23
C PRO A 101 5.17 -10.38 4.11
N LEU A 102 5.17 -9.05 4.06
CA LEU A 102 6.09 -8.19 4.80
C LEU A 102 5.32 -7.24 5.71
N TRP A 103 5.98 -6.78 6.78
CA TRP A 103 5.42 -5.72 7.60
C TRP A 103 5.19 -4.49 6.72
N SER A 104 3.98 -3.94 6.78
CA SER A 104 3.51 -2.96 5.80
C SER A 104 2.89 -1.76 6.47
N ALA A 105 2.88 -0.64 5.76
CA ALA A 105 2.27 0.59 6.21
C ALA A 105 1.47 1.28 5.10
N VAL A 106 0.45 2.03 5.50
CA VAL A 106 -0.30 2.92 4.60
C VAL A 106 0.37 4.28 4.57
N ASN A 107 0.65 4.79 3.37
CA ASN A 107 1.23 6.12 3.20
C ASN A 107 0.16 7.20 3.33
N LEU A 108 0.21 8.01 4.39
CA LEU A 108 -0.79 9.02 4.72
C LEU A 108 -0.62 10.37 4.00
N ASP A 109 0.55 10.63 3.40
CA ASP A 109 0.90 11.90 2.74
C ASP A 109 1.00 11.78 1.21
N GLY A 110 1.31 10.59 0.69
CA GLY A 110 1.38 10.28 -0.74
C GLY A 110 0.02 9.95 -1.36
N ASN A 111 -0.95 10.84 -1.19
CA ASN A 111 -2.35 10.62 -1.56
C ASN A 111 -2.55 10.76 -3.08
N ILE A 112 -2.94 9.67 -3.75
CA ILE A 112 -3.18 9.65 -5.20
C ILE A 112 -4.67 9.76 -5.47
N ARG A 113 -5.05 10.65 -6.40
CA ARG A 113 -6.45 10.98 -6.69
C ARG A 113 -6.85 10.56 -8.09
N GLY A 114 -8.16 10.31 -8.27
CA GLY A 114 -8.76 10.17 -9.59
C GLY A 114 -8.33 8.92 -10.37
N VAL A 115 -7.79 7.91 -9.68
CA VAL A 115 -7.46 6.61 -10.28
C VAL A 115 -8.76 5.99 -10.79
N LYS A 116 -8.78 5.45 -12.01
CA LYS A 116 -9.98 4.76 -12.52
C LYS A 116 -10.14 3.46 -11.74
N ILE A 117 -11.34 3.16 -11.28
CA ILE A 117 -11.61 1.92 -10.52
C ILE A 117 -11.26 0.69 -11.35
N ALA A 118 -11.49 0.73 -12.66
CA ALA A 118 -11.14 -0.35 -13.59
C ALA A 118 -9.62 -0.67 -13.64
N ASP A 119 -8.76 0.29 -13.27
CA ASP A 119 -7.30 0.10 -13.19
C ASP A 119 -6.86 -0.50 -11.85
N VAL A 120 -7.77 -0.60 -10.87
CA VAL A 120 -7.52 -1.22 -9.57
C VAL A 120 -7.86 -2.70 -9.66
N LYS A 121 -6.82 -3.53 -9.68
CA LYS A 121 -6.95 -4.99 -9.82
C LYS A 121 -7.11 -5.67 -8.45
N ASN A 122 -7.72 -6.85 -8.46
CA ASN A 122 -7.80 -7.76 -7.30
C ASN A 122 -8.32 -7.09 -6.02
N ILE A 123 -9.34 -6.23 -6.16
CA ILE A 123 -9.92 -5.53 -5.02
C ILE A 123 -10.50 -6.55 -4.04
N GLY A 124 -10.09 -6.46 -2.78
CA GLY A 124 -10.55 -7.34 -1.70
C GLY A 124 -9.73 -8.63 -1.54
N ALA A 125 -8.80 -8.93 -2.45
CA ALA A 125 -7.92 -10.09 -2.34
C ALA A 125 -6.90 -9.96 -1.19
N LYS A 126 -6.61 -8.73 -0.77
CA LYS A 126 -5.82 -8.41 0.43
C LYS A 126 -6.70 -7.68 1.42
N SER A 127 -6.48 -7.94 2.70
CA SER A 127 -7.24 -7.30 3.76
C SER A 127 -6.35 -6.80 4.90
N MET A 128 -6.95 -5.97 5.76
CA MET A 128 -6.40 -5.59 7.04
C MET A 128 -7.52 -5.47 8.07
N LYS A 129 -7.23 -5.69 9.35
CA LYS A 129 -8.23 -5.62 10.42
C LYS A 129 -8.92 -4.26 10.45
N ARG A 130 -10.22 -4.28 10.77
CA ARG A 130 -11.13 -3.13 10.70
C ARG A 130 -10.63 -1.90 11.48
N ARG A 131 -9.99 -2.10 12.64
CA ARG A 131 -9.43 -1.01 13.47
C ARG A 131 -8.44 -0.13 12.69
N HIS A 132 -7.64 -0.70 11.80
CA HIS A 132 -6.66 0.04 11.01
C HIS A 132 -7.32 0.93 9.96
N LYS A 133 -8.46 0.49 9.40
CA LYS A 133 -9.25 1.29 8.45
C LYS A 133 -9.73 2.59 9.08
N PHE A 134 -10.15 2.54 10.35
CA PHE A 134 -10.54 3.73 11.11
C PHE A 134 -9.38 4.71 11.27
N PHE A 135 -8.22 4.24 11.75
CA PHE A 135 -7.06 5.12 11.97
C PHE A 135 -6.51 5.71 10.67
N VAL A 136 -6.44 4.91 9.60
CA VAL A 136 -6.05 5.42 8.27
C VAL A 136 -7.00 6.52 7.82
N GLY A 137 -8.32 6.32 7.97
CA GLY A 137 -9.32 7.36 7.66
C GLY A 137 -9.16 8.62 8.51
N LYS A 138 -8.89 8.47 9.81
CA LYS A 138 -8.71 9.58 10.76
C LYS A 138 -7.46 10.42 10.47
N PHE A 139 -6.34 9.78 10.12
CA PHE A 139 -5.04 10.44 10.00
C PHE A 139 -4.61 10.74 8.56
N THR A 140 -5.35 10.26 7.56
CA THR A 140 -5.07 10.67 6.17
C THR A 140 -5.28 12.19 6.05
N LYS A 141 -4.25 12.88 5.57
CA LYS A 141 -4.33 14.32 5.30
C LYS A 141 -5.24 14.57 4.08
N LYS A 142 -6.42 15.14 4.31
CA LYS A 142 -7.26 15.72 3.26
C LYS A 142 -6.58 17.00 2.77
N LYS A 143 -5.68 16.90 1.80
CA LYS A 143 -5.26 18.06 1.00
C LYS A 143 -6.37 18.47 0.03
#